data_AF-A0A9X9Q8B4-F1
#
_entry.id   AF-A0A9X9Q8B4-F1
#
_cell.length_a   1.000
_cell.length_b   1.000
_cell.length_c   1.000
_cell.angle_alpha   90.00
_cell.angle_beta   90.00
_cell.angle_gamma   90.00
#
_symmetry.space_group_name_H-M   'P 1'
#
loop_
_entity.id
_entity.type
_entity.pdbx_description
1 polymer ?
#
loop_
_entity_poly.entity_id
_entity_poly.type
_entity_poly.pdbx_seq_one_letter_code
_entity_poly.pdbx_strand_id
1 'polypeptide(L)'
;MCKITGWCNNWLVVLAKLLATLKQQLVTSHLEKLLGPDAAINFTDPDGALAKCLLLQLEAINNSKGTSSGGKTTSGTPVDSSLVTYRLHSWPEQDKFSQAAEVAELEKCLTELEATVRCDQDAQNPLSAGVQGACLMETVELLQAKVNTLDLAFLDQVEARLQSVLGKMNEIAKHKASVEDADTQSKVHQLYGTVQGWSPIPSTLPELVQRLVTIKQLREQAMQFGYLLTHLDTTQQMIASSLKDNTILLTQVQATMHENLPTVEGNFANIDERMKKLGK
;
A
#
# COMPACT_ATOMS: atom_id res chain seq x y z
N MET A 1 -49.90 -35.30 8.59
CA MET A 1 -48.92 -35.25 9.70
C MET A 1 -47.45 -35.31 9.28
N CYS A 2 -47.06 -35.84 8.10
CA CYS A 2 -45.63 -35.99 7.74
C CYS A 2 -44.89 -34.76 7.17
N LYS A 3 -45.56 -33.67 6.76
CA LYS A 3 -44.86 -32.50 6.18
C LYS A 3 -44.26 -31.55 7.22
N ILE A 4 -44.81 -31.50 8.43
CA ILE A 4 -44.36 -30.59 9.51
C ILE A 4 -43.09 -31.13 10.20
N THR A 5 -42.98 -32.46 10.32
CA THR A 5 -41.80 -33.12 10.92
C THR A 5 -40.56 -33.07 10.02
N GLY A 6 -40.72 -33.09 8.69
CA GLY A 6 -39.61 -32.96 7.74
C GLY A 6 -38.96 -31.58 7.74
N TRP A 7 -39.74 -30.51 7.94
CA TRP A 7 -39.23 -29.14 8.02
C TRP A 7 -38.52 -28.86 9.35
N CYS A 8 -39.04 -29.40 10.46
CA CYS A 8 -38.42 -29.27 11.79
C CYS A 8 -37.07 -30.02 11.88
N ASN A 9 -36.97 -31.21 11.27
CA ASN A 9 -35.73 -31.98 11.23
C ASN A 9 -34.64 -31.31 10.39
N ASN A 10 -35.00 -30.67 9.27
CA ASN A 10 -34.02 -29.95 8.45
C ASN A 10 -33.48 -28.71 9.18
N TRP A 11 -34.33 -27.98 9.89
CA TRP A 11 -33.94 -26.84 10.71
C TRP A 11 -32.95 -27.24 11.82
N LEU A 12 -33.20 -28.36 12.50
CA LEU A 12 -32.32 -28.87 13.56
C LEU A 12 -30.94 -29.27 13.01
N VAL A 13 -30.88 -29.87 11.82
CA VAL A 13 -29.61 -30.22 11.15
C VAL A 13 -28.84 -28.98 10.71
N VAL A 14 -29.52 -27.95 10.21
CA VAL A 14 -28.88 -26.67 9.85
C VAL A 14 -28.32 -25.97 11.09
N LEU A 15 -29.08 -25.95 12.19
CA LEU A 15 -28.61 -25.41 13.49
C LEU A 15 -27.41 -26.19 14.03
N ALA A 16 -27.43 -27.52 13.96
CA ALA A 16 -26.30 -28.34 14.36
C ALA A 16 -25.05 -28.06 13.51
N LYS A 17 -25.22 -27.81 12.21
CA LYS A 17 -24.12 -27.44 11.32
C LYS A 17 -23.56 -26.05 11.65
N LEU A 18 -24.42 -25.07 11.92
CA LEU A 18 -24.00 -23.74 12.38
C LEU A 18 -23.28 -23.78 13.73
N LEU A 19 -23.80 -24.58 14.69
CA LEU A 19 -23.16 -24.80 15.99
C LEU A 19 -21.79 -25.47 15.84
N ALA A 20 -21.66 -26.43 14.92
CA ALA A 20 -20.39 -27.08 14.63
C ALA A 20 -19.39 -26.09 14.02
N THR A 21 -19.81 -25.24 13.07
CA THR A 21 -18.96 -24.19 12.50
C THR A 21 -18.53 -23.17 13.55
N LEU A 22 -19.45 -22.74 14.43
CA LEU A 22 -19.16 -21.80 15.51
C LEU A 22 -18.18 -22.41 16.52
N LYS A 23 -18.37 -23.68 16.88
CA LYS A 23 -17.44 -24.43 17.73
C LYS A 23 -16.06 -24.50 17.08
N GLN A 24 -16.00 -24.77 15.77
CA GLN A 24 -14.74 -24.78 15.02
C GLN A 24 -14.03 -23.42 15.11
N GLN A 25 -14.76 -22.32 14.88
CA GLN A 25 -14.22 -20.95 14.94
C GLN A 25 -13.73 -20.56 16.35
N LEU A 26 -14.44 -21.00 17.39
CA LEU A 26 -14.04 -20.76 18.77
C LEU A 26 -12.75 -21.53 19.12
N VAL A 27 -12.67 -22.79 18.69
CA VAL A 27 -11.48 -23.62 18.89
C VAL A 27 -10.28 -23.03 18.14
N THR A 28 -10.46 -22.54 16.91
CA THR A 28 -9.37 -21.91 16.15
C THR A 28 -8.88 -20.62 16.81
N SER A 29 -9.79 -19.76 17.30
CA SER A 29 -9.41 -18.53 18.03
C SER A 29 -8.71 -18.83 19.36
N HIS A 30 -9.15 -19.88 20.06
CA HIS A 30 -8.48 -20.33 21.28
C HIS A 30 -7.09 -20.93 20.98
N LEU A 31 -6.93 -21.63 19.86
CA LEU A 31 -5.65 -22.15 19.41
C LEU A 31 -4.68 -21.01 19.11
N GLU A 32 -5.13 -19.97 18.40
CA GLU A 32 -4.35 -18.78 18.07
C GLU A 32 -3.85 -18.05 19.33
N LYS A 33 -4.70 -17.93 20.36
CA LYS A 33 -4.32 -17.35 21.66
C LYS A 33 -3.30 -18.21 22.44
N LEU A 34 -3.35 -19.54 22.29
CA LEU A 34 -2.43 -20.45 22.98
C LEU A 34 -1.08 -20.57 22.28
N LEU A 35 -1.05 -20.56 20.95
CA LEU A 35 0.18 -20.70 20.17
C LEU A 35 0.89 -19.36 19.93
N GLY A 36 0.18 -18.24 20.09
CA GLY A 36 0.70 -16.90 19.88
C GLY A 36 0.37 -16.37 18.47
N PRO A 37 0.32 -15.04 18.31
CA PRO A 37 -0.23 -14.38 17.11
C PRO A 37 0.54 -14.65 15.79
N ASP A 38 1.76 -15.17 15.84
CA ASP A 38 2.62 -15.42 14.65
C ASP A 38 3.01 -16.90 14.45
N ALA A 39 2.39 -17.83 15.18
CA ALA A 39 2.73 -19.24 15.06
C ALA A 39 2.12 -19.86 13.79
N ALA A 40 2.90 -19.92 12.70
CA ALA A 40 2.52 -20.60 11.47
C ALA A 40 2.53 -22.13 11.65
N ILE A 41 1.36 -22.73 11.92
CA ILE A 41 1.21 -24.19 12.01
C ILE A 41 1.09 -24.78 10.60
N ASN A 42 2.16 -25.38 10.10
CA ASN A 42 2.12 -26.13 8.83
C ASN A 42 1.77 -27.61 9.09
N PHE A 43 0.52 -27.99 8.90
CA PHE A 43 0.07 -29.38 9.09
C PHE A 43 0.65 -30.37 8.06
N THR A 44 1.17 -29.88 6.94
CA THR A 44 1.77 -30.69 5.87
C THR A 44 3.25 -30.99 6.10
N ASP A 45 3.95 -30.19 6.92
CA ASP A 45 5.36 -30.38 7.27
C ASP A 45 5.62 -29.95 8.73
N PRO A 46 5.28 -30.81 9.72
CA PRO A 46 5.36 -30.47 11.15
C PRO A 46 6.79 -30.28 11.66
N ASP A 47 7.78 -30.94 11.04
CA ASP A 47 9.20 -30.91 11.45
C ASP A 47 10.09 -30.05 10.53
N GLY A 48 9.49 -29.41 9.51
CA GLY A 48 10.22 -28.72 8.45
C GLY A 48 11.12 -29.64 7.61
N ALA A 49 10.83 -30.94 7.59
CA ALA A 49 11.65 -31.97 6.97
C ALA A 49 11.59 -31.88 5.44
N LEU A 50 10.41 -31.58 4.88
CA LEU A 50 10.25 -31.40 3.44
C LEU A 50 10.98 -30.13 2.97
N ALA A 51 10.91 -29.05 3.76
CA ALA A 51 11.67 -27.84 3.48
C ALA A 51 13.19 -28.10 3.47
N LYS A 52 13.72 -28.83 4.46
CA LYS A 52 15.13 -29.23 4.53
C LYS A 52 15.55 -30.13 3.36
N CYS A 53 14.73 -31.12 3.01
CA CYS A 53 15.00 -32.02 1.88
C CYS A 53 15.04 -31.26 0.55
N LEU A 54 14.12 -30.31 0.34
CA LEU A 54 14.09 -29.50 -0.87
C LEU A 54 15.33 -28.60 -0.98
N LEU A 55 15.75 -27.97 0.12
CA LEU A 55 17.00 -27.19 0.18
C LEU A 55 18.22 -28.06 -0.15
N LEU A 56 18.35 -29.24 0.45
CA LEU A 56 19.46 -30.17 0.18
C LEU A 56 19.45 -30.68 -1.27
N GLN A 57 18.27 -30.92 -1.85
CA GLN A 57 18.14 -31.31 -3.26
C GLN A 57 18.53 -30.18 -4.21
N LEU A 58 18.16 -28.93 -3.92
CA LEU A 58 18.58 -27.76 -4.69
C LEU A 58 20.09 -27.53 -4.58
N GLU A 59 20.67 -27.68 -3.39
CA GLU A 59 22.12 -27.60 -3.18
C GLU A 59 22.87 -28.71 -3.91
N ALA A 60 22.36 -29.95 -3.89
CA ALA A 60 22.95 -31.07 -4.62
C ALA A 60 22.93 -30.87 -6.15
N ILE A 61 21.85 -30.29 -6.69
CA ILE A 61 21.73 -29.94 -8.11
C ILE A 61 22.60 -28.72 -8.48
N ASN A 62 22.80 -27.79 -7.56
CA ASN A 62 23.70 -26.66 -7.76
C ASN A 62 25.17 -27.11 -7.78
N ASN A 63 25.55 -28.01 -6.87
CA ASN A 63 26.91 -28.58 -6.80
C ASN A 63 27.24 -29.50 -7.99
N SER A 64 26.26 -30.17 -8.59
CA SER A 64 26.47 -31.02 -9.77
C SER A 64 26.68 -30.21 -11.07
N LYS A 65 26.19 -28.96 -11.14
CA LYS A 65 26.44 -28.04 -12.26
C LYS A 65 27.79 -27.31 -12.21
N GLY A 66 28.49 -27.34 -11.07
CA GLY A 66 29.78 -26.66 -10.88
C GLY A 66 31.01 -27.31 -11.54
N THR A 67 30.87 -28.47 -12.20
CA THR A 67 32.04 -29.26 -12.70
C THR A 67 32.07 -29.46 -14.23
N SER A 68 31.30 -28.70 -15.02
CA SER A 68 31.33 -28.83 -16.49
C SER A 68 31.38 -27.50 -17.24
N SER A 69 32.45 -26.73 -17.04
CA SER A 69 32.91 -25.78 -18.05
C SER A 69 33.71 -26.52 -19.13
N GLY A 70 33.02 -26.96 -20.19
CA GLY A 70 33.72 -27.52 -21.36
C GLY A 70 32.85 -28.19 -22.41
N GLY A 71 32.28 -27.39 -23.32
CA GLY A 71 32.27 -27.74 -24.76
C GLY A 71 31.04 -28.43 -25.38
N LYS A 72 30.42 -27.67 -26.29
CA LYS A 72 29.89 -28.05 -27.63
C LYS A 72 28.47 -28.63 -27.77
N THR A 73 27.74 -27.99 -28.68
CA THR A 73 26.40 -28.22 -29.24
C THR A 73 26.25 -29.55 -30.00
N THR A 74 25.08 -30.23 -29.87
CA THR A 74 24.13 -30.60 -30.96
C THR A 74 22.97 -31.50 -30.46
N SER A 75 21.75 -31.10 -30.83
CA SER A 75 20.49 -31.86 -31.08
C SER A 75 20.21 -33.23 -30.43
N GLY A 76 19.02 -33.34 -29.82
CA GLY A 76 18.32 -34.61 -29.56
C GLY A 76 17.88 -34.72 -28.11
N THR A 77 16.57 -34.63 -27.86
CA THR A 77 15.92 -34.56 -26.53
C THR A 77 16.47 -35.54 -25.50
N PRO A 78 16.97 -35.05 -24.35
CA PRO A 78 16.92 -35.78 -23.09
C PRO A 78 16.06 -34.98 -22.11
N VAL A 79 14.98 -35.58 -21.60
CA VAL A 79 14.36 -35.03 -20.38
C VAL A 79 15.33 -35.37 -19.26
N ASP A 80 16.26 -34.46 -19.02
CA ASP A 80 17.22 -34.57 -17.93
C ASP A 80 16.46 -34.67 -16.61
N SER A 81 16.78 -35.73 -15.84
CA SER A 81 16.33 -36.02 -14.48
C SER A 81 16.74 -34.95 -13.43
N SER A 82 17.04 -33.73 -13.86
CA SER A 82 17.55 -32.63 -13.02
C SER A 82 17.08 -31.25 -13.53
N LEU A 83 15.92 -31.18 -14.18
CA LEU A 83 15.35 -29.89 -14.56
C LEU A 83 14.55 -29.29 -13.38
N VAL A 84 15.18 -28.39 -12.63
CA VAL A 84 14.50 -27.58 -11.61
C VAL A 84 13.65 -26.52 -12.30
N THR A 85 12.34 -26.75 -12.36
CA THR A 85 11.37 -25.75 -12.82
C THR A 85 10.70 -25.11 -11.61
N TYR A 86 11.19 -23.93 -11.21
CA TYR A 86 10.52 -23.12 -10.21
C TYR A 86 9.41 -22.29 -10.87
N ARG A 87 8.18 -22.43 -10.39
CA ARG A 87 7.03 -21.66 -10.91
C ARG A 87 6.38 -20.90 -9.76
N LEU A 88 6.63 -19.60 -9.73
CA LEU A 88 5.99 -18.67 -8.78
C LEU A 88 4.68 -18.16 -9.37
N HIS A 89 3.58 -18.34 -8.63
CA HIS A 89 2.25 -17.86 -9.00
C HIS A 89 1.72 -16.77 -8.06
N SER A 90 2.60 -16.08 -7.32
CA SER A 90 2.24 -14.94 -6.48
C SER A 90 2.86 -13.65 -7.01
N TRP A 91 2.17 -12.54 -6.78
CA TRP A 91 2.63 -11.18 -7.07
C TRP A 91 2.97 -10.46 -5.76
N PRO A 92 4.12 -10.77 -5.13
CA PRO A 92 4.49 -10.21 -3.83
C PRO A 92 4.64 -8.67 -3.86
N GLU A 93 4.85 -8.08 -5.03
CA GLU A 93 4.95 -6.62 -5.19
C GLU A 93 3.61 -5.90 -4.93
N GLN A 94 2.47 -6.53 -5.24
CA GLN A 94 1.16 -5.94 -4.96
C GLN A 94 0.87 -5.89 -3.45
N ASP A 95 1.28 -6.93 -2.73
CA ASP A 95 1.12 -7.02 -1.28
C ASP A 95 2.03 -6.00 -0.58
N LYS A 96 3.29 -5.85 -1.03
CA LYS A 96 4.22 -4.82 -0.54
C LYS A 96 3.67 -3.41 -0.76
N PHE A 97 3.09 -3.14 -1.93
CA PHE A 97 2.47 -1.84 -2.20
C PHE A 97 1.29 -1.56 -1.28
N SER A 98 0.43 -2.56 -1.06
CA SER A 98 -0.75 -2.44 -0.20
C SER A 98 -0.34 -2.21 1.27
N GLN A 99 0.65 -2.96 1.76
CA GLN A 99 1.20 -2.77 3.11
C GLN A 99 1.86 -1.40 3.28
N ALA A 100 2.65 -0.95 2.30
CA ALA A 100 3.30 0.35 2.34
C ALA A 100 2.27 1.51 2.33
N ALA A 101 1.15 1.34 1.63
CA ALA A 101 0.06 2.33 1.63
C ALA A 101 -0.62 2.45 3.00
N GLU A 102 -0.90 1.33 3.69
CA GLU A 102 -1.45 1.36 5.05
C GLU A 102 -0.50 2.03 6.04
N VAL A 103 0.79 1.73 5.96
CA VAL A 103 1.81 2.36 6.80
C VAL A 103 1.91 3.87 6.53
N ALA A 104 1.84 4.30 5.26
CA ALA A 104 1.89 5.71 4.91
C ALA A 104 0.67 6.51 5.41
N GLU A 105 -0.53 5.93 5.37
CA GLU A 105 -1.73 6.57 5.93
C GLU A 105 -1.66 6.67 7.47
N LEU A 106 -1.11 5.65 8.14
CA LEU A 106 -0.86 5.69 9.58
C LEU A 106 0.19 6.74 9.93
N GLU A 107 1.28 6.84 9.18
CA GLU A 107 2.34 7.85 9.37
C GLU A 107 1.78 9.27 9.19
N LYS A 108 0.92 9.48 8.19
CA LYS A 108 0.24 10.75 7.98
C LYS A 108 -0.66 11.12 9.16
N CYS A 109 -1.53 10.19 9.58
CA CYS A 109 -2.39 10.40 10.75
C CYS A 109 -1.57 10.69 12.02
N LEU A 110 -0.46 9.98 12.20
CA LEU A 110 0.45 10.17 13.33
C LEU A 110 1.11 11.56 13.28
N THR A 111 1.53 12.02 12.11
CA THR A 111 2.13 13.34 11.92
C THR A 111 1.12 14.47 12.21
N GLU A 112 -0.14 14.31 11.77
CA GLU A 112 -1.22 15.26 12.08
C GLU A 112 -1.55 15.28 13.58
N LEU A 113 -1.57 14.12 14.21
CA LEU A 113 -1.76 14.00 15.67
C LEU A 113 -0.59 14.61 16.43
N GLU A 114 0.64 14.33 16.00
CA GLU A 114 1.85 14.92 16.59
C GLU A 114 1.80 16.44 16.46
N ALA A 115 1.51 17.00 15.29
CA ALA A 115 1.40 18.45 15.12
C ALA A 115 0.35 19.10 16.05
N THR A 116 -0.74 18.39 16.37
CA THR A 116 -1.82 18.88 17.25
C THR A 116 -1.46 18.75 18.73
N VAL A 117 -0.80 17.66 19.11
CA VAL A 117 -0.51 17.31 20.51
C VAL A 117 0.86 17.82 20.97
N ARG A 118 1.76 18.11 20.03
CA ARG A 118 3.12 18.58 20.32
C ARG A 118 3.04 19.93 21.01
N CYS A 119 3.28 19.92 22.32
CA CYS A 119 3.62 21.11 23.06
C CYS A 119 5.08 21.43 22.73
N ASP A 120 5.30 22.56 22.08
CA ASP A 120 6.62 23.16 22.12
C ASP A 120 6.97 23.37 23.59
N GLN A 121 8.07 22.75 24.04
CA GLN A 121 8.69 23.09 25.31
C GLN A 121 9.31 24.46 25.15
N ASP A 122 8.47 25.47 24.99
CA ASP A 122 8.86 26.85 25.11
C ASP A 122 9.13 27.05 26.60
N ALA A 123 10.35 26.72 27.00
CA ALA A 123 10.81 26.58 28.38
C ALA A 123 10.81 27.92 29.15
N GLN A 124 10.03 28.90 28.74
CA GLN A 124 10.27 30.31 29.02
C GLN A 124 9.07 31.06 29.62
N ASN A 125 7.93 30.41 29.88
CA ASN A 125 6.91 31.04 30.72
C ASN A 125 6.91 30.44 32.16
N PRO A 126 7.62 31.06 33.11
CA PRO A 126 7.61 30.62 34.50
C PRO A 126 6.20 30.66 35.13
N LEU A 127 5.25 31.37 34.52
CA LEU A 127 3.85 31.40 34.96
C LEU A 127 3.08 30.12 34.58
N SER A 128 3.54 29.36 33.59
CA SER A 128 2.95 28.06 33.23
C SER A 128 3.50 26.88 34.04
N ALA A 129 4.57 27.08 34.83
CA ALA A 129 5.23 26.00 35.58
C ALA A 129 4.29 25.31 36.60
N GLY A 130 3.31 26.02 37.14
CA GLY A 130 2.33 25.46 38.08
C GLY A 130 1.14 24.76 37.42
N VAL A 131 1.07 24.73 36.09
CA VAL A 131 -0.03 24.14 35.30
C VAL A 131 0.44 22.91 34.52
N GLN A 132 1.75 22.72 34.35
CA GLN A 132 2.32 21.58 33.65
C GLN A 132 2.24 20.30 34.50
N GLY A 133 1.37 19.37 34.10
CA GLY A 133 1.34 17.99 34.61
C GLY A 133 2.30 17.08 33.83
N ALA A 134 2.51 15.85 34.30
CA ALA A 134 3.35 14.85 33.62
C ALA A 134 2.73 14.36 32.29
N CYS A 135 1.43 14.56 32.10
CA CYS A 135 0.73 14.33 30.84
C CYS A 135 -0.29 15.43 30.54
N LEU A 136 -0.75 15.51 29.28
CA LEU A 136 -1.77 16.48 28.85
C LEU A 136 -3.08 16.33 29.64
N MET A 137 -3.48 15.10 29.94
CA MET A 137 -4.69 14.84 30.73
C MET A 137 -4.59 15.45 32.13
N GLU A 138 -3.47 15.22 32.83
CA GLU A 138 -3.23 15.77 34.17
C GLU A 138 -3.21 17.30 34.15
N THR A 139 -2.63 17.89 33.09
CA THR A 139 -2.65 19.35 32.87
C THR A 139 -4.09 19.87 32.73
N VAL A 140 -4.93 19.19 31.95
CA VAL A 140 -6.34 19.55 31.74
C VAL A 140 -7.16 19.37 33.03
N GLU A 141 -6.96 18.28 33.78
CA GLU A 141 -7.62 18.05 35.06
C GLU A 141 -7.25 19.12 36.09
N LEU A 142 -5.98 19.51 36.14
CA LEU A 142 -5.50 20.59 36.98
C LEU A 142 -6.12 21.93 36.59
N LEU A 143 -6.15 22.27 35.30
CA LEU A 143 -6.83 23.45 34.77
C LEU A 143 -8.32 23.44 35.12
N GLN A 144 -9.00 22.31 34.95
CA GLN A 144 -10.41 22.15 35.29
C GLN A 144 -10.66 22.36 36.78
N ALA A 145 -9.81 21.80 37.65
CA ALA A 145 -9.90 22.02 39.09
C ALA A 145 -9.70 23.50 39.45
N LYS A 146 -8.71 24.17 38.82
CA LYS A 146 -8.49 25.61 39.02
C LYS A 146 -9.71 26.43 38.57
N VAL A 147 -10.28 26.15 37.39
CA VAL A 147 -11.49 26.81 36.89
C VAL A 147 -12.67 26.64 37.83
N ASN A 148 -12.87 25.44 38.38
CA ASN A 148 -13.95 25.16 39.33
C ASN A 148 -13.78 25.90 40.68
N THR A 149 -12.55 26.29 41.03
CA THR A 149 -12.27 27.08 42.25
C THR A 149 -12.38 28.61 42.05
N LEU A 150 -12.58 29.07 40.81
CA LEU A 150 -12.72 30.50 40.53
C LEU A 150 -14.10 30.99 40.98
N ASP A 151 -14.11 31.85 42.00
CA ASP A 151 -15.29 32.63 42.39
C ASP A 151 -15.19 34.04 41.82
N LEU A 152 -16.31 34.53 41.25
CA LEU A 152 -16.39 35.80 40.54
C LEU A 152 -15.97 36.98 41.43
N ALA A 153 -16.40 36.99 42.70
CA ALA A 153 -16.13 38.10 43.63
C ALA A 153 -14.65 38.21 44.02
N PHE A 154 -13.94 37.09 44.13
CA PHE A 154 -12.50 37.08 44.36
C PHE A 154 -11.72 37.42 43.09
N LEU A 155 -12.26 37.10 41.91
CA LEU A 155 -11.65 37.43 40.61
C LEU A 155 -11.56 38.95 40.42
N ASP A 156 -12.62 39.70 40.71
CA ASP A 156 -12.65 41.17 40.60
C ASP A 156 -11.59 41.83 41.49
N GLN A 157 -11.41 41.32 42.72
CA GLN A 157 -10.40 41.81 43.64
C GLN A 157 -8.97 41.53 43.13
N VAL A 158 -8.74 40.34 42.56
CA VAL A 158 -7.46 39.97 41.98
C VAL A 158 -7.20 40.80 40.72
N GLU A 159 -8.20 41.04 39.88
CA GLU A 159 -8.11 41.89 38.70
C GLU A 159 -7.69 43.32 39.07
N ALA A 160 -8.32 43.94 40.06
CA ALA A 160 -7.95 45.29 40.51
C ALA A 160 -6.46 45.38 40.96
N ARG A 161 -5.95 44.32 41.60
CA ARG A 161 -4.54 44.23 42.00
C ARG A 161 -3.62 43.99 40.80
N LEU A 162 -4.02 43.14 39.85
CA LEU A 162 -3.29 42.92 38.60
C LEU A 162 -3.19 44.20 37.76
N GLN A 163 -4.25 45.02 37.71
CA GLN A 163 -4.21 46.31 37.04
C GLN A 163 -3.17 47.26 37.67
N SER A 164 -3.03 47.25 39.00
CA SER A 164 -1.98 48.01 39.68
C SER A 164 -0.56 47.50 39.35
N VAL A 165 -0.37 46.17 39.28
CA VAL A 165 0.92 45.57 38.90
C VAL A 165 1.27 45.89 37.45
N LEU A 166 0.29 45.81 36.54
CA LEU A 166 0.45 46.18 35.13
C LEU A 166 0.85 47.65 34.98
N GLY A 167 0.22 48.55 35.74
CA GLY A 167 0.59 49.96 35.76
C GLY A 167 2.05 50.19 36.18
N LYS A 168 2.52 49.47 37.20
CA LYS A 168 3.94 49.51 37.63
C LYS A 168 4.88 48.93 36.58
N MET A 169 4.49 47.85 35.89
CA MET A 169 5.27 47.25 34.80
C MET A 169 5.43 48.23 33.63
N ASN A 170 4.38 49.00 33.29
CA ASN A 170 4.43 50.03 32.26
C ASN A 170 5.35 51.21 32.65
N GLU A 171 5.35 51.64 33.91
CA GLU A 171 6.30 52.66 34.38
C GLU A 171 7.76 52.15 34.33
N ILE A 172 8.00 50.86 34.59
CA ILE A 172 9.33 50.24 34.43
C ILE A 172 9.71 50.21 32.93
N ALA A 173 8.79 49.86 32.03
CA ALA A 173 9.04 49.88 30.58
C ALA A 173 9.38 51.29 30.05
N LYS A 174 8.91 52.35 30.72
CA LYS A 174 9.22 53.75 30.39
C LYS A 174 10.67 54.13 30.73
N HIS A 175 11.33 53.41 31.65
CA HIS A 175 12.77 53.48 31.86
C HIS A 175 13.51 52.70 30.75
N LYS A 176 13.52 53.31 29.56
CA LYS A 176 13.74 52.71 28.24
C LYS A 176 15.12 52.10 27.98
N ALA A 177 16.20 52.66 28.53
CA ALA A 177 17.56 52.32 28.10
C ALA A 177 18.05 50.93 28.53
N SER A 178 17.71 50.45 29.74
CA SER A 178 18.14 49.13 30.21
C SER A 178 17.20 48.01 29.76
N VAL A 179 15.95 48.33 29.44
CA VAL A 179 14.92 47.35 29.03
C VAL A 179 15.06 46.97 27.55
N GLU A 180 15.36 47.94 26.68
CA GLU A 180 15.58 47.67 25.25
C GLU A 180 16.85 46.82 25.02
N ASP A 181 17.91 47.05 25.81
CA ASP A 181 19.15 46.27 25.75
C ASP A 181 18.93 44.81 26.20
N ALA A 182 18.18 44.60 27.27
CA ALA A 182 17.84 43.24 27.74
C ALA A 182 16.93 42.46 26.76
N ASP A 183 15.95 43.12 26.13
CA ASP A 183 15.06 42.48 25.13
C ASP A 183 15.82 42.12 23.85
N THR A 184 16.71 43.01 23.38
CA THR A 184 17.58 42.70 22.23
C THR A 184 18.55 41.56 22.55
N GLN A 185 19.14 41.53 23.74
CA GLN A 185 20.00 40.43 24.17
C GLN A 185 19.25 39.09 24.28
N SER A 186 17.99 39.12 24.77
CA SER A 186 17.11 37.93 24.79
C SER A 186 16.82 37.40 23.39
N LYS A 187 16.48 38.29 22.44
CA LYS A 187 16.25 37.92 21.04
C LYS A 187 17.50 37.37 20.37
N VAL A 188 18.68 37.95 20.66
CA VAL A 188 19.97 37.42 20.18
C VAL A 188 20.22 36.01 20.74
N HIS A 189 19.91 35.76 22.00
CA HIS A 189 20.02 34.44 22.60
C HIS A 189 19.07 33.43 21.96
N GLN A 190 17.81 33.82 21.68
CA GLN A 190 16.85 32.99 20.94
C GLN A 190 17.36 32.68 19.53
N LEU A 191 17.86 33.68 18.79
CA LEU A 191 18.43 33.47 17.45
C LEU A 191 19.62 32.52 17.49
N TYR A 192 20.50 32.65 18.48
CA TYR A 192 21.61 31.73 18.67
C TYR A 192 21.11 30.30 18.94
N GLY A 193 20.10 30.14 19.80
CA GLY A 193 19.45 28.85 20.05
C GLY A 193 18.82 28.24 18.80
N THR A 194 18.13 29.04 17.99
CA THR A 194 17.54 28.59 16.72
C THR A 194 18.64 28.16 15.75
N VAL A 195 19.70 28.95 15.57
CA VAL A 195 20.81 28.62 14.67
C VAL A 195 21.54 27.35 15.13
N GLN A 196 21.73 27.17 16.44
CA GLN A 196 22.34 25.98 17.00
C GLN A 196 21.47 24.73 16.77
N GLY A 197 20.16 24.83 16.97
CA GLY A 197 19.21 23.75 16.70
C GLY A 197 19.18 23.35 15.21
N TRP A 198 19.45 24.31 14.32
CA TRP A 198 19.50 24.07 12.88
C TRP A 198 20.89 23.63 12.41
N SER A 199 21.95 23.69 13.22
CA SER A 199 23.31 23.33 12.82
C SER A 199 23.48 21.98 12.10
N PRO A 200 22.74 20.89 12.41
CA PRO A 200 22.86 19.64 11.66
C PRO A 200 22.12 19.64 10.31
N ILE A 201 21.09 20.48 10.13
CA ILE A 201 20.16 20.46 8.99
C ILE A 201 20.79 20.93 7.65
N PRO A 202 21.65 21.98 7.60
CA PRO A 202 22.29 22.42 6.36
C PRO A 202 23.12 21.34 5.66
N SER A 203 23.65 20.38 6.42
CA SER A 203 24.46 19.29 5.85
C SER A 203 23.63 18.25 5.09
N THR A 204 22.37 18.05 5.48
CA THR A 204 21.46 17.04 4.88
C THR A 204 20.49 17.66 3.86
N LEU A 205 20.29 18.97 3.90
CA LEU A 205 19.36 19.68 3.01
C LEU A 205 19.67 19.48 1.51
N PRO A 206 20.93 19.56 1.03
CA PRO A 206 21.23 19.31 -0.38
C PRO A 206 20.86 17.89 -0.85
N GLU A 207 21.08 16.88 0.00
CA GLU A 207 20.73 15.49 -0.29
C GLU A 207 19.21 15.30 -0.37
N LEU A 208 18.45 15.92 0.53
CA LEU A 208 16.99 15.92 0.50
C LEU A 208 16.44 16.56 -0.78
N VAL A 209 16.99 17.72 -1.17
CA VAL A 209 16.60 18.39 -2.41
C VAL A 209 16.91 17.50 -3.62
N GLN A 210 18.07 16.85 -3.67
CA GLN A 210 18.41 15.94 -4.77
C GLN A 210 17.45 14.75 -4.85
N ARG A 211 17.05 14.17 -3.72
CA ARG A 211 16.04 13.10 -3.68
C ARG A 211 14.69 13.60 -4.20
N LEU A 212 14.24 14.80 -3.80
CA LEU A 212 13.01 15.42 -4.30
C LEU A 212 13.05 15.67 -5.81
N VAL A 213 14.17 16.14 -6.35
CA VAL A 213 14.36 16.30 -7.80
C VAL A 213 14.25 14.97 -8.53
N THR A 214 14.85 13.91 -7.97
CA THR A 214 14.76 12.55 -8.54
C THR A 214 13.32 12.04 -8.52
N ILE A 215 12.59 12.25 -7.42
CA ILE A 215 11.16 11.89 -7.31
C ILE A 215 10.31 12.69 -8.31
N LYS A 216 10.62 13.97 -8.53
CA LYS A 216 9.93 14.79 -9.54
C LYS A 216 10.09 14.19 -10.94
N GLN A 217 11.31 13.80 -11.31
CA GLN A 217 11.57 13.15 -12.61
C GLN A 217 10.79 11.83 -12.73
N LEU A 218 10.77 11.02 -11.67
CA LEU A 218 9.97 9.78 -11.64
C LEU A 218 8.47 10.06 -11.81
N ARG A 219 7.94 11.11 -11.18
CA ARG A 219 6.54 11.52 -11.33
C ARG A 219 6.22 11.94 -12.76
N GLU A 220 7.14 12.65 -13.42
CA GLU A 220 7.00 13.04 -14.83
C GLU A 220 6.99 11.80 -15.75
N GLN A 221 7.87 10.83 -15.50
CA GLN A 221 7.85 9.54 -16.19
C GLN A 221 6.53 8.78 -15.98
N ALA A 222 6.00 8.76 -14.75
CA ALA A 222 4.71 8.14 -14.45
C ALA A 222 3.54 8.81 -15.20
N MET A 223 3.58 10.14 -15.39
CA MET A 223 2.60 10.84 -16.23
C MET A 223 2.72 10.43 -17.70
N GLN A 224 3.94 10.33 -18.23
CA GLN A 224 4.17 9.87 -19.61
C GLN A 224 3.71 8.41 -19.81
N PHE A 225 3.87 7.56 -18.80
CA PHE A 225 3.35 6.18 -18.83
C PHE A 225 1.83 6.15 -18.98
N GLY A 226 1.09 7.04 -18.30
CA GLY A 226 -0.36 7.16 -18.47
C GLY A 226 -0.78 7.49 -19.90
N TYR A 227 -0.06 8.42 -20.56
CA TYR A 227 -0.28 8.73 -21.97
C TYR A 227 0.08 7.55 -22.90
N LEU A 228 1.19 6.87 -22.64
CA LEU A 228 1.59 5.71 -23.43
C LEU A 228 0.56 4.58 -23.31
N LEU A 229 -0.02 4.37 -22.13
CA LEU A 229 -1.03 3.35 -21.89
C LEU A 229 -2.32 3.63 -22.66
N THR A 230 -2.79 4.88 -22.70
CA THR A 230 -3.99 5.25 -23.48
C THR A 230 -3.74 5.15 -24.99
N HIS A 231 -2.54 5.53 -25.45
CA HIS A 231 -2.15 5.33 -26.85
C HIS A 231 -2.10 3.83 -27.19
N LEU A 232 -1.55 3.00 -26.30
CA LEU A 232 -1.49 1.55 -26.47
C LEU A 232 -2.89 0.93 -26.55
N ASP A 233 -3.81 1.31 -25.65
CA ASP A 233 -5.21 0.88 -25.69
C ASP A 233 -5.88 1.25 -27.02
N THR A 234 -5.68 2.48 -27.49
CA THR A 234 -6.20 2.94 -28.79
C THR A 234 -5.66 2.09 -29.94
N THR A 235 -4.35 1.80 -29.95
CA THR A 235 -3.76 0.92 -30.97
C THR A 235 -4.27 -0.52 -30.88
N GLN A 236 -4.49 -1.05 -29.68
CA GLN A 236 -5.07 -2.39 -29.50
C GLN A 236 -6.51 -2.45 -30.02
N GLN A 237 -7.32 -1.42 -29.80
CA GLN A 237 -8.67 -1.34 -30.35
C GLN A 237 -8.67 -1.28 -31.89
N MET A 238 -7.76 -0.51 -32.50
CA MET A 238 -7.60 -0.46 -33.95
C MET A 238 -7.14 -1.80 -34.55
N ILE A 239 -6.22 -2.50 -33.88
CA ILE A 239 -5.78 -3.84 -34.31
C ILE A 239 -6.95 -4.83 -34.20
N ALA A 240 -7.72 -4.78 -33.11
CA ALA A 240 -8.89 -5.65 -32.92
C ALA A 240 -9.97 -5.40 -33.99
N SER A 241 -10.23 -4.14 -34.35
CA SER A 241 -11.16 -3.82 -35.44
C SER A 241 -10.65 -4.32 -36.79
N SER A 242 -9.37 -4.12 -37.10
CA SER A 242 -8.76 -4.62 -38.33
C SER A 242 -8.80 -6.15 -38.42
N LEU A 243 -8.57 -6.85 -37.31
CA LEU A 243 -8.68 -8.31 -37.24
C LEU A 243 -10.11 -8.79 -37.52
N LYS A 244 -11.12 -8.06 -37.02
CA LYS A 244 -12.53 -8.33 -37.29
C LYS A 244 -12.86 -8.13 -38.77
N ASP A 245 -12.38 -7.05 -39.37
CA ASP A 245 -12.59 -6.77 -40.80
C ASP A 245 -11.94 -7.86 -41.69
N ASN A 246 -10.71 -8.28 -41.35
CA ASN A 246 -10.03 -9.39 -42.02
C ASN A 246 -10.80 -10.71 -41.88
N THR A 247 -11.41 -10.96 -40.73
CA THR A 247 -12.27 -12.14 -40.52
C THR A 247 -13.50 -12.08 -41.44
N ILE A 248 -14.15 -10.94 -41.55
CA ILE A 248 -15.29 -10.74 -42.46
C ILE A 248 -14.87 -10.97 -43.92
N LEU A 249 -13.75 -10.37 -44.34
CA LEU A 249 -13.19 -10.57 -45.69
C LEU A 249 -12.91 -12.05 -45.99
N LEU A 250 -12.29 -12.78 -45.04
CA LEU A 250 -12.05 -14.22 -45.21
C LEU A 250 -13.35 -15.01 -45.32
N THR A 251 -14.38 -14.70 -44.53
CA THR A 251 -15.69 -15.36 -44.65
C THR A 251 -16.37 -15.06 -45.98
N GLN A 252 -16.23 -13.84 -46.50
CA GLN A 252 -16.76 -13.48 -47.81
C GLN A 252 -16.03 -14.22 -48.94
N VAL A 253 -14.69 -14.27 -48.89
CA VAL A 253 -13.90 -15.05 -49.87
C VAL A 253 -14.28 -16.52 -49.84
N GLN A 254 -14.44 -17.10 -48.65
CA GLN A 254 -14.88 -18.49 -48.49
C GLN A 254 -16.27 -18.72 -49.09
N ALA A 255 -17.22 -17.81 -48.86
CA ALA A 255 -18.56 -17.89 -49.43
C ALA A 255 -18.54 -17.76 -50.96
N THR A 256 -17.79 -16.79 -51.50
CA THR A 256 -17.64 -16.59 -52.94
C THR A 256 -16.96 -17.78 -53.62
N MET A 257 -15.95 -18.39 -53.00
CA MET A 257 -15.35 -19.63 -53.50
C MET A 257 -16.35 -20.78 -53.50
N HIS A 258 -17.13 -20.94 -52.41
CA HIS A 258 -18.14 -21.99 -52.30
C HIS A 258 -19.28 -21.84 -53.32
N GLU A 259 -19.65 -20.61 -53.69
CA GLU A 259 -20.66 -20.35 -54.75
C GLU A 259 -20.09 -20.54 -56.16
N ASN A 260 -18.84 -20.12 -56.39
CA ASN A 260 -18.21 -20.21 -57.70
C ASN A 260 -17.79 -21.64 -58.08
N LEU A 261 -17.36 -22.47 -57.12
CA LEU A 261 -16.96 -23.87 -57.37
C LEU A 261 -18.04 -24.70 -58.11
N PRO A 262 -19.29 -24.80 -57.59
CA PRO A 262 -20.33 -25.60 -58.25
C PRO A 262 -20.74 -25.00 -59.60
N THR A 263 -20.64 -23.69 -59.77
CA THR A 263 -20.88 -23.03 -61.06
C THR A 263 -19.82 -23.44 -62.09
N VAL A 264 -18.54 -23.46 -61.68
CA VAL A 264 -17.43 -23.93 -62.53
C VAL A 264 -17.56 -25.42 -62.84
N GLU A 265 -17.88 -26.26 -61.84
CA GLU A 265 -18.16 -27.69 -62.04
C GLU A 265 -19.32 -27.92 -63.02
N GLY A 266 -20.42 -27.18 -62.87
CA GLY A 266 -21.57 -27.24 -63.78
C GLY A 266 -21.21 -26.81 -65.21
N ASN A 267 -20.39 -25.78 -65.36
CA ASN A 267 -19.87 -25.36 -66.67
C ASN A 267 -18.99 -26.45 -67.31
N PHE A 268 -18.11 -27.09 -66.55
CA PHE A 268 -17.29 -28.21 -67.02
C PHE A 268 -18.15 -29.41 -67.44
N ALA A 269 -19.18 -29.76 -66.66
CA ALA A 269 -20.12 -30.82 -67.01
C ALA A 269 -20.87 -30.53 -68.32
N ASN A 270 -21.30 -29.28 -68.53
CA ASN A 270 -21.96 -28.86 -69.78
C ASN A 270 -21.00 -28.96 -70.98
N ILE A 271 -19.75 -28.52 -70.83
CA ILE A 271 -18.73 -28.65 -71.88
C ILE A 271 -18.45 -30.12 -72.20
N ASP A 272 -18.31 -30.98 -71.19
CA ASP A 272 -18.10 -32.43 -71.38
C ASP A 272 -19.28 -33.07 -72.12
N GLU A 273 -20.51 -32.71 -71.77
CA GLU A 273 -21.71 -33.19 -72.47
C GLU A 273 -21.73 -32.75 -73.95
N ARG A 274 -21.35 -31.49 -74.23
CA ARG A 274 -21.23 -30.98 -75.61
C ARG A 274 -20.10 -31.66 -76.39
N MET A 275 -18.96 -31.92 -75.74
CA MET A 275 -17.82 -32.61 -76.36
C MET A 275 -18.21 -34.05 -76.73
N LYS A 276 -18.92 -34.75 -75.86
CA LYS A 276 -19.49 -36.08 -76.14
C LYS A 276 -20.48 -36.08 -77.31
N LYS A 277 -21.28 -35.01 -77.46
CA LYS A 277 -22.21 -34.85 -78.60
C LYS A 277 -21.50 -34.60 -79.94
N LEU A 278 -20.30 -33.99 -79.91
CA LEU A 278 -19.46 -33.72 -81.09
C LEU A 278 -18.51 -34.89 -81.44
N GLY A 279 -18.28 -35.82 -80.51
CA GLY A 279 -17.47 -37.02 -80.70
C GLY A 279 -18.19 -38.17 -81.41
N LYS A 280 -18.73 -37.91 -82.60
CA LYS A 280 -19.18 -38.91 -83.59
C LYS A 280 -18.59 -38.58 -84.95
#